data_AF-A0AAD6IE73-F1
#
_entry.id   AF-A0AAD6IE73-F1
#
_cell.length_a   1.000
_cell.length_b   1.000
_cell.length_c   1.000
_cell.angle_alpha   90.00
_cell.angle_beta   90.00
_cell.angle_gamma   90.00
#
_symmetry.space_group_name_H-M   'P 1'
#
loop_
_entity.id
_entity.type
_entity.pdbx_description
1 polymer ?
#
loop_
_entity_poly.entity_id
_entity_poly.type
_entity_poly.pdbx_seq_one_letter_code
_entity_poly.pdbx_strand_id
1 'polypeptide(L)'
;MSSPETLSYESDTASEERTPSHPKIKIQAKFQIARPPPKSHQRLRLSPKLLLQIQQLPPNHRPVPVLEIWQPPLRKSKLTRGFPHRPKLGTRDIYATLNEPYVTTTRQKQPKEISETSDQCTQEKDIIAAMCNPSNDDSASAIHFRDARCIWQASPNPSTAESERGTRPSNYRFVIKNTENTTGSEECRMLMQWEKRPLPNSNGEQDGDADQFVLVAIDRKARRKSRIASMTRDGVEITVRKSSVLEHLRLCLLLTDPVADSGGEDFYGNLENWLYTHVLTLGAWVASMEGWLSL
;
A
#
# COMPACT_ATOMS: atom_id res chain seq x y z
N MET A 1 -35.76 63.95 -47.83
CA MET A 1 -36.52 62.92 -47.10
C MET A 1 -35.74 61.63 -47.27
N SER A 2 -35.03 61.23 -46.23
CA SER A 2 -33.98 60.20 -46.27
C SER A 2 -34.54 58.87 -45.77
N SER A 3 -34.31 57.80 -46.53
CA SER A 3 -34.61 56.42 -46.16
C SER A 3 -33.71 55.95 -45.01
N PRO A 4 -34.21 55.22 -44.01
CA PRO A 4 -33.36 54.50 -43.08
C PRO A 4 -33.19 53.04 -43.49
N GLU A 5 -31.95 52.58 -43.38
CA GLU A 5 -31.49 51.22 -43.58
C GLU A 5 -32.02 50.27 -42.49
N THR A 6 -32.49 49.10 -42.91
CA THR A 6 -32.85 47.97 -42.04
C THR A 6 -31.59 47.30 -41.48
N LEU A 7 -31.35 47.46 -40.17
CA LEU A 7 -30.34 46.74 -39.41
C LEU A 7 -30.76 45.27 -39.20
N SER A 8 -29.98 44.36 -39.77
CA SER A 8 -30.02 42.92 -39.54
C SER A 8 -29.33 42.60 -38.21
N TYR A 9 -30.07 42.02 -37.25
CA TYR A 9 -29.46 41.43 -36.05
C TYR A 9 -29.07 39.98 -36.36
N GLU A 10 -27.77 39.76 -36.56
CA GLU A 10 -27.17 38.44 -36.57
C GLU A 10 -27.02 37.98 -35.11
N SER A 11 -27.74 36.91 -34.76
CA SER A 11 -27.80 36.39 -33.40
C SER A 11 -26.63 35.44 -33.19
N ASP A 12 -25.52 35.96 -32.65
CA ASP A 12 -24.39 35.17 -32.17
C ASP A 12 -24.82 34.30 -30.97
N THR A 13 -25.27 33.08 -31.22
CA THR A 13 -25.25 32.03 -30.20
C THR A 13 -23.81 31.57 -30.03
N ALA A 14 -23.06 32.29 -29.19
CA ALA A 14 -21.84 31.77 -28.58
C ALA A 14 -22.22 30.52 -27.79
N SER A 15 -21.97 29.35 -28.38
CA SER A 15 -21.92 28.10 -27.65
C SER A 15 -20.85 28.25 -26.58
N GLU A 16 -21.29 28.39 -25.33
CA GLU A 16 -20.43 28.16 -24.17
C GLU A 16 -19.85 26.75 -24.32
N GLU A 17 -18.61 26.72 -24.79
CA GLU A 17 -17.74 25.55 -24.74
C GLU A 17 -17.61 25.18 -23.27
N ARG A 18 -18.46 24.23 -22.83
CA ARG A 18 -18.34 23.58 -21.53
C ARG A 18 -16.93 23.02 -21.48
N THR A 19 -16.08 23.69 -20.72
CA THR A 19 -14.74 23.23 -20.41
C THR A 19 -14.87 21.79 -19.90
N PRO A 20 -14.22 20.79 -20.51
CA PRO A 20 -14.34 19.42 -20.05
C PRO A 20 -13.87 19.39 -18.61
N SER A 21 -14.80 19.12 -17.68
CA SER A 21 -14.45 18.94 -16.28
C SER A 21 -13.42 17.82 -16.21
N HIS A 22 -12.16 18.15 -15.92
CA HIS A 22 -11.13 17.15 -15.71
C HIS A 22 -11.70 16.08 -14.78
N PRO A 23 -11.72 14.79 -15.18
CA PRO A 23 -12.26 13.75 -14.32
C PRO A 23 -11.53 13.85 -12.99
N LYS A 24 -12.26 13.98 -11.89
CA LYS A 24 -11.69 13.98 -10.53
C LYS A 24 -10.96 12.65 -10.34
N ILE A 25 -9.67 12.61 -10.65
CA ILE A 25 -8.84 11.40 -10.54
C ILE A 25 -8.77 11.05 -9.06
N LYS A 26 -9.45 9.98 -8.67
CA LYS A 26 -9.65 9.57 -7.30
C LYS A 26 -9.35 8.09 -7.18
N ILE A 27 -8.35 7.74 -6.37
CA ILE A 27 -8.12 6.37 -5.95
C ILE A 27 -8.87 6.17 -4.63
N GLN A 28 -9.74 5.17 -4.56
CA GLN A 28 -10.43 4.80 -3.33
C GLN A 28 -10.66 3.29 -3.27
N ALA A 29 -10.22 2.67 -2.19
CA ALA A 29 -10.50 1.26 -1.91
C ALA A 29 -10.67 1.02 -0.41
N LYS A 30 -11.51 0.04 -0.09
CA LYS A 30 -11.72 -0.48 1.26
C LYS A 30 -11.28 -1.93 1.28
N PHE A 31 -10.59 -2.29 2.35
CA PHE A 31 -10.10 -3.62 2.58
C PHE A 31 -10.48 -4.08 3.98
N GLN A 32 -10.89 -5.35 4.09
CA GLN A 32 -11.17 -6.02 5.34
C GLN A 32 -10.03 -6.98 5.68
N ILE A 33 -9.69 -7.09 6.95
CA ILE A 33 -8.71 -8.05 7.48
C ILE A 33 -9.46 -9.22 8.11
N ALA A 34 -9.23 -10.42 7.60
CA ALA A 34 -9.70 -11.67 8.15
C ALA A 34 -8.53 -12.41 8.83
N ARG A 35 -8.75 -12.91 10.05
CA ARG A 35 -7.76 -13.70 10.79
C ARG A 35 -8.13 -15.18 10.74
N PRO A 36 -7.18 -16.08 10.44
CA PRO A 36 -7.45 -17.51 10.51
C PRO A 36 -7.78 -17.91 11.96
N PRO A 37 -8.63 -18.93 12.17
CA PRO A 37 -8.93 -19.43 13.51
C PRO A 37 -7.65 -19.89 14.23
N PRO A 38 -7.53 -19.66 15.55
CA PRO A 38 -6.41 -20.18 16.34
C PRO A 38 -6.34 -21.70 16.20
N LYS A 39 -5.23 -22.24 15.68
CA LYS A 39 -5.03 -23.69 15.59
C LYS A 39 -4.40 -24.20 16.88
N SER A 40 -5.16 -24.99 17.66
CA SER A 40 -4.78 -25.47 18.99
C SER A 40 -3.62 -26.50 19.03
N HIS A 41 -3.23 -27.13 17.90
CA HIS A 41 -2.43 -28.36 17.97
C HIS A 41 -1.22 -28.49 17.03
N GLN A 42 -0.80 -27.46 16.29
CA GLN A 42 0.32 -27.60 15.36
C GLN A 42 1.68 -27.31 16.05
N ARG A 43 2.16 -28.27 16.85
CA ARG A 43 3.41 -28.13 17.63
C ARG A 43 4.68 -28.03 16.77
N LEU A 44 4.65 -28.47 15.51
CA LEU A 44 5.78 -28.42 14.58
C LEU A 44 5.43 -27.57 13.35
N ARG A 45 6.14 -26.45 13.16
CA ARG A 45 5.98 -25.50 12.04
C ARG A 45 6.61 -26.02 10.73
N LEU A 46 6.14 -27.18 10.27
CA LEU A 46 6.62 -27.83 9.04
C LEU A 46 6.03 -27.21 7.77
N SER A 47 4.88 -26.55 7.87
CA SER A 47 4.23 -25.80 6.79
C SER A 47 4.29 -24.29 7.06
N PRO A 48 4.21 -23.44 6.03
CA PRO A 48 3.93 -22.02 6.22
C PRO A 48 2.65 -21.80 7.04
N LYS A 49 2.63 -20.75 7.87
CA LYS A 49 1.48 -20.37 8.69
C LYS A 49 0.82 -19.12 8.13
N LEU A 50 -0.44 -19.20 7.73
CA LEU A 50 -1.24 -18.02 7.40
C LEU A 50 -1.45 -17.20 8.67
N LEU A 51 -1.15 -15.90 8.62
CA LEU A 51 -1.29 -14.98 9.74
C LEU A 51 -2.52 -14.09 9.59
N LEU A 52 -2.80 -13.61 8.38
CA LEU A 52 -4.04 -12.94 8.02
C LEU A 52 -4.29 -12.98 6.52
N GLN A 53 -5.53 -12.69 6.15
CA GLN A 53 -5.95 -12.48 4.77
C GLN A 53 -6.62 -11.10 4.66
N ILE A 54 -6.29 -10.37 3.60
CA ILE A 54 -6.85 -9.06 3.28
C ILE A 54 -7.77 -9.22 2.07
N GLN A 55 -9.00 -8.75 2.22
CA GLN A 55 -10.03 -8.81 1.19
C GLN A 55 -10.38 -7.41 0.74
N GLN A 56 -10.36 -7.14 -0.57
CA GLN A 56 -10.90 -5.90 -1.11
C GLN A 56 -12.43 -5.96 -1.08
N LEU A 57 -13.06 -4.84 -0.72
CA LEU A 57 -14.51 -4.67 -0.69
C LEU A 57 -14.95 -3.77 -1.86
N PRO A 58 -15.07 -4.31 -3.08
CA PRO A 58 -15.62 -3.57 -4.21
C PRO A 58 -17.11 -3.23 -3.97
N PRO A 59 -17.60 -2.07 -4.46
CA PRO A 59 -19.00 -1.69 -4.31
C PRO A 59 -19.91 -2.70 -5.03
N ASN A 60 -20.99 -3.13 -4.38
CA ASN A 60 -22.01 -4.03 -4.95
C ASN A 60 -21.49 -5.40 -5.44
N HIS A 61 -20.36 -5.86 -4.90
CA HIS A 61 -19.75 -7.12 -5.26
C HIS A 61 -19.28 -7.89 -4.02
N ARG A 62 -19.03 -9.19 -4.18
CA ARG A 62 -18.48 -10.02 -3.10
C ARG A 62 -17.06 -9.55 -2.71
N PRO A 63 -16.63 -9.74 -1.46
CA PRO A 63 -15.24 -9.54 -1.06
C PRO A 63 -14.28 -10.35 -1.95
N VAL A 64 -13.17 -9.73 -2.35
CA VAL A 64 -12.15 -10.33 -3.21
C VAL A 64 -10.88 -10.58 -2.38
N PRO A 65 -10.42 -11.83 -2.20
CA PRO A 65 -9.25 -12.13 -1.40
C PRO A 65 -7.96 -11.76 -2.14
N VAL A 66 -7.46 -10.55 -1.93
CA VAL A 66 -6.35 -10.00 -2.72
C VAL A 66 -4.98 -10.37 -2.16
N LEU A 67 -4.78 -10.23 -0.84
CA LEU A 67 -3.46 -10.38 -0.22
C LEU A 67 -3.52 -11.32 0.97
N GLU A 68 -2.54 -12.21 1.10
CA GLU A 68 -2.37 -13.04 2.29
C GLU A 68 -0.99 -12.82 2.90
N ILE A 69 -0.92 -12.80 4.22
CA ILE A 69 0.32 -12.62 4.98
C ILE A 69 0.67 -13.93 5.66
N TRP A 70 1.88 -14.43 5.40
CA TRP A 70 2.35 -15.74 5.79
C TRP A 70 3.64 -15.66 6.60
N GLN A 71 3.80 -16.63 7.50
CA GLN A 71 5.07 -16.90 8.17
C GLN A 71 5.74 -18.11 7.48
N PRO A 72 7.05 -18.06 7.18
CA PRO A 72 7.75 -19.15 6.51
C PRO A 72 7.84 -20.40 7.41
N PRO A 73 8.02 -21.59 6.79
CA PRO A 73 8.27 -22.83 7.52
C PRO A 73 9.64 -22.82 8.18
N LEU A 74 9.87 -23.70 9.15
CA LEU A 74 11.18 -23.84 9.81
C LEU A 74 12.31 -24.29 8.86
N ARG A 75 11.96 -24.96 7.77
CA ARG A 75 12.93 -25.43 6.77
C ARG A 75 13.25 -24.32 5.77
N LYS A 76 14.50 -24.28 5.32
CA LYS A 76 14.94 -23.35 4.26
C LYS A 76 14.06 -23.53 3.03
N SER A 77 13.37 -22.47 2.63
CA SER A 77 12.49 -22.43 1.47
C SER A 77 13.01 -21.37 0.48
N LYS A 78 12.80 -21.60 -0.82
CA LYS A 78 13.26 -20.71 -1.91
C LYS A 78 12.24 -19.62 -2.25
N LEU A 79 11.45 -19.19 -1.26
CA LEU A 79 10.31 -18.26 -1.40
C LEU A 79 10.65 -16.95 -2.12
N THR A 80 11.90 -16.49 -2.00
CA THR A 80 12.34 -15.19 -2.52
C THR A 80 13.22 -15.31 -3.75
N ARG A 81 13.28 -16.48 -4.40
CA ARG A 81 14.15 -16.72 -5.57
C ARG A 81 13.88 -15.74 -6.73
N GLY A 82 12.63 -15.32 -6.90
CA GLY A 82 12.21 -14.38 -7.93
C GLY A 82 12.45 -12.90 -7.61
N PHE A 83 12.96 -12.56 -6.43
CA PHE A 83 13.19 -11.17 -6.04
C PHE A 83 14.53 -10.67 -6.61
N PRO A 84 14.67 -9.36 -6.91
CA PRO A 84 15.96 -8.80 -7.30
C PRO A 84 17.06 -9.04 -6.25
N HIS A 85 16.73 -8.81 -4.97
CA HIS A 85 17.68 -8.94 -3.85
C HIS A 85 17.69 -10.30 -3.15
N ARG A 86 16.74 -11.19 -3.47
CA ARG A 86 16.62 -12.56 -2.94
C ARG A 86 16.86 -12.69 -1.42
N PRO A 87 16.13 -11.93 -0.57
CA PRO A 87 16.36 -11.96 0.88
C PRO A 87 16.10 -13.36 1.46
N LYS A 88 16.92 -13.80 2.41
CA LYS A 88 16.73 -15.08 3.09
C LYS A 88 15.75 -14.89 4.26
N LEU A 89 14.55 -15.46 4.14
CA LEU A 89 13.53 -15.39 5.19
C LEU A 89 13.86 -16.32 6.36
N GLY A 90 13.97 -15.74 7.54
CA GLY A 90 14.04 -16.41 8.84
C GLY A 90 12.67 -16.70 9.44
N THR A 91 12.66 -17.36 10.60
CA THR A 91 11.43 -17.86 11.23
C THR A 91 10.53 -16.78 11.83
N ARG A 92 11.09 -15.59 12.08
CA ARG A 92 10.41 -14.38 12.58
C ARG A 92 9.95 -13.45 11.45
N ASP A 93 10.32 -13.75 10.21
CA ASP A 93 9.96 -12.93 9.07
C ASP A 93 8.56 -13.30 8.59
N ILE A 94 7.98 -12.41 7.80
CA ILE A 94 6.69 -12.63 7.16
C ILE A 94 6.78 -12.26 5.68
N TYR A 95 5.92 -12.84 4.87
CA TYR A 95 5.87 -12.55 3.43
C TYR A 95 4.42 -12.41 2.98
N ALA A 96 4.23 -11.68 1.88
CA ALA A 96 2.92 -11.44 1.29
C ALA A 96 2.79 -12.18 -0.03
N THR A 97 1.64 -12.82 -0.26
CA THR A 97 1.27 -13.41 -1.55
C THR A 97 0.06 -12.71 -2.11
N LEU A 98 0.08 -12.44 -3.42
CA LEU A 98 -1.11 -12.02 -4.16
C LEU A 98 -1.93 -13.26 -4.53
N ASN A 99 -3.21 -13.27 -4.18
CA ASN A 99 -4.09 -14.42 -4.42
C ASN A 99 -5.07 -14.14 -5.57
N GLU A 100 -5.78 -13.02 -5.52
CA GLU A 100 -6.56 -12.47 -6.64
C GLU A 100 -6.08 -11.05 -6.98
N PRO A 101 -6.17 -10.62 -8.26
CA PRO A 101 -5.80 -9.26 -8.64
C PRO A 101 -6.72 -8.22 -8.01
N TYR A 102 -6.20 -7.02 -7.76
CA TYR A 102 -7.02 -5.92 -7.27
C TYR A 102 -8.08 -5.50 -8.30
N VAL A 103 -9.23 -5.11 -7.79
CA VAL A 103 -10.28 -4.43 -8.55
C VAL A 103 -9.93 -2.94 -8.61
N THR A 104 -9.29 -2.52 -9.69
CA THR A 104 -8.90 -1.13 -9.93
C THR A 104 -10.04 -0.32 -10.55
N THR A 105 -9.94 1.00 -10.45
CA THR A 105 -10.92 1.93 -11.04
C THR A 105 -10.98 1.80 -12.57
N THR A 106 -9.86 1.45 -13.21
CA THR A 106 -9.79 1.20 -14.66
C THR A 106 -10.50 -0.09 -15.05
N ARG A 107 -10.29 -1.17 -14.29
CA ARG A 107 -10.90 -2.49 -14.54
C ARG A 107 -12.39 -2.54 -14.23
N GLN A 108 -12.89 -1.69 -13.33
CA GLN A 108 -14.34 -1.57 -13.08
C GLN A 108 -15.10 -0.99 -14.28
N LYS A 109 -14.44 -0.20 -15.13
CA LYS A 109 -15.08 0.45 -16.30
C LYS A 109 -15.09 -0.41 -17.55
N GLN A 110 -14.31 -1.50 -17.58
CA GLN A 110 -14.32 -2.44 -18.69
C GLN A 110 -15.31 -3.57 -18.40
N PRO A 111 -16.25 -3.86 -19.33
CA PRO A 111 -17.07 -5.07 -19.25
C PRO A 111 -16.15 -6.29 -19.17
N LYS A 112 -16.46 -7.25 -18.29
CA LYS A 112 -15.74 -8.52 -18.17
C LYS A 112 -15.80 -9.29 -19.50
N GLU A 113 -14.76 -9.21 -20.31
CA GLU A 113 -14.48 -10.28 -21.26
C GLU A 113 -13.83 -11.42 -20.48
N ILE A 114 -14.50 -12.57 -20.50
CA ILE A 114 -14.10 -13.78 -19.82
C ILE A 114 -12.98 -14.40 -20.67
N SER A 115 -11.73 -14.05 -20.40
CA SER A 115 -10.58 -14.83 -20.85
C SER A 115 -10.22 -15.83 -19.75
N GLU A 116 -10.96 -16.93 -19.70
CA GLU A 116 -10.53 -18.14 -19.01
C GLU A 116 -9.45 -18.80 -19.87
N THR A 117 -8.19 -18.63 -19.46
CA THR A 117 -7.10 -19.48 -19.96
C THR A 117 -6.32 -20.01 -18.77
N SER A 118 -6.23 -21.33 -18.76
CA SER A 118 -5.79 -22.21 -17.68
C SER A 118 -4.30 -22.13 -17.38
N ASP A 119 -3.91 -22.47 -16.16
CA ASP A 119 -3.04 -23.63 -15.90
C ASP A 119 -2.76 -23.75 -14.39
N GLN A 120 -3.51 -24.63 -13.72
CA GLN A 120 -3.20 -25.12 -12.38
C GLN A 120 -2.05 -26.14 -12.45
N CYS A 121 -0.85 -25.68 -12.78
CA CYS A 121 0.37 -26.35 -12.37
C CYS A 121 0.77 -25.71 -11.04
N THR A 122 0.52 -26.39 -9.91
CA THR A 122 0.93 -26.04 -8.53
C THR A 122 1.68 -24.71 -8.42
N GLN A 123 0.97 -23.60 -8.55
CA GLN A 123 1.60 -22.29 -8.58
C GLN A 123 2.10 -22.04 -7.17
N GLU A 124 3.42 -21.90 -7.03
CA GLU A 124 4.01 -21.21 -5.89
C GLU A 124 3.26 -19.87 -5.81
N LYS A 125 2.33 -19.73 -4.84
CA LYS A 125 1.49 -18.54 -4.67
C LYS A 125 2.35 -17.31 -4.91
N ASP A 126 1.91 -16.38 -5.75
CA ASP A 126 2.79 -15.32 -6.25
C ASP A 126 3.28 -14.44 -5.08
N ILE A 127 4.50 -14.69 -4.61
CA ILE A 127 5.08 -13.97 -3.47
C ILE A 127 5.48 -12.60 -3.99
N ILE A 128 4.82 -11.56 -3.48
CA ILE A 128 4.99 -10.19 -3.96
C ILE A 128 5.85 -9.34 -3.02
N ALA A 129 5.93 -9.71 -1.73
CA ALA A 129 6.75 -9.00 -0.77
C ALA A 129 7.32 -9.90 0.31
N ALA A 130 8.50 -9.54 0.80
CA ALA A 130 9.21 -10.18 1.90
C ALA A 130 9.54 -9.11 2.95
N MET A 131 9.09 -9.30 4.18
CA MET A 131 9.31 -8.39 5.31
C MET A 131 10.24 -9.09 6.31
N CYS A 132 11.51 -8.70 6.25
CA CYS A 132 12.60 -9.26 7.02
C CYS A 132 12.75 -8.45 8.31
N ASN A 133 12.60 -9.12 9.45
CA ASN A 133 12.89 -8.54 10.75
C ASN A 133 14.37 -8.75 11.06
N PRO A 134 15.02 -7.78 11.72
CA PRO A 134 16.42 -7.90 12.06
C PRO A 134 16.64 -9.06 13.04
N SER A 135 17.71 -9.83 12.84
CA SER A 135 18.10 -10.88 13.78
C SER A 135 18.80 -10.32 15.02
N ASN A 136 19.41 -9.13 14.91
CA ASN A 136 20.15 -8.42 15.95
C ASN A 136 19.61 -6.99 16.09
N ASP A 137 19.59 -6.44 17.31
CA ASP A 137 18.95 -5.15 17.67
C ASP A 137 19.43 -3.92 16.86
N ASP A 138 20.62 -3.97 16.24
CA ASP A 138 21.23 -2.81 15.59
C ASP A 138 20.83 -2.58 14.13
N SER A 139 20.00 -3.45 13.52
CA SER A 139 19.60 -3.31 12.12
C SER A 139 18.11 -2.98 11.97
N ALA A 140 17.77 -2.04 11.09
CA ALA A 140 16.37 -1.76 10.76
C ALA A 140 15.75 -2.94 9.98
N SER A 141 14.43 -3.15 10.13
CA SER A 141 13.71 -4.13 9.33
C SER A 141 13.76 -3.74 7.85
N ALA A 142 13.75 -4.73 6.97
CA ALA A 142 13.80 -4.52 5.52
C ALA A 142 12.58 -5.14 4.85
N ILE A 143 11.96 -4.40 3.94
CA ILE A 143 10.85 -4.85 3.12
C ILE A 143 11.31 -4.84 1.66
N HIS A 144 11.27 -6.01 1.06
CA HIS A 144 11.60 -6.22 -0.35
C HIS A 144 10.30 -6.48 -1.09
N PHE A 145 10.10 -5.83 -2.22
CA PHE A 145 9.03 -6.16 -3.15
C PHE A 145 9.63 -6.93 -4.33
N ARG A 146 8.86 -7.84 -4.91
CA ARG A 146 9.33 -8.66 -6.05
C ARG A 146 9.51 -7.84 -7.32
N ASP A 147 8.66 -6.83 -7.50
CA ASP A 147 8.57 -5.96 -8.66
C ASP A 147 9.35 -4.64 -8.51
N ALA A 148 10.09 -4.45 -7.41
CA ALA A 148 10.89 -3.26 -7.17
C ALA A 148 12.35 -3.62 -6.90
N ARG A 149 13.29 -2.85 -7.46
CA ARG A 149 14.72 -2.99 -7.17
C ARG A 149 15.12 -2.24 -5.92
N CYS A 150 14.31 -1.32 -5.40
CA CYS A 150 14.63 -0.66 -4.15
C CYS A 150 14.42 -1.57 -2.93
N ILE A 151 15.00 -1.19 -1.79
CA ILE A 151 14.71 -1.81 -0.49
C ILE A 151 14.06 -0.77 0.41
N TRP A 152 12.92 -1.10 1.00
CA TRP A 152 12.28 -0.25 2.00
C TRP A 152 12.82 -0.61 3.38
N GLN A 153 13.42 0.34 4.07
CA GLN A 153 13.77 0.20 5.48
C GLN A 153 12.61 0.62 6.36
N ALA A 154 12.15 -0.31 7.20
CA ALA A 154 11.11 -0.10 8.17
C ALA A 154 11.73 0.04 9.57
N SER A 155 11.38 1.12 10.27
CA SER A 155 11.77 1.31 11.66
C SER A 155 10.63 1.92 12.46
N PRO A 156 10.44 1.49 13.72
CA PRO A 156 9.68 2.28 14.66
C PRO A 156 10.45 3.58 14.94
N ASN A 157 9.73 4.70 14.94
CA ASN A 157 10.29 6.00 15.28
C ASN A 157 9.81 6.36 16.69
N PRO A 158 10.59 6.02 17.74
CA PRO A 158 10.24 6.42 19.09
C PRO A 158 10.22 7.96 19.13
N SER A 159 9.08 8.54 19.50
CA SER A 159 9.08 9.95 19.86
C SER A 159 9.92 10.10 21.13
N THR A 160 10.68 11.18 21.24
CA THR A 160 11.63 11.41 22.34
C THR A 160 10.98 11.39 23.73
N ALA A 161 9.65 11.52 23.82
CA ALA A 161 8.88 11.50 25.07
C ALA A 161 8.27 10.12 25.42
N GLU A 162 8.26 9.16 24.50
CA GLU A 162 7.61 7.84 24.68
C GLU A 162 8.58 6.73 25.10
N SER A 163 9.88 6.90 24.84
CA SER A 163 10.92 5.93 25.22
C SER A 163 11.06 5.71 26.73
N GLU A 164 10.58 6.64 27.56
CA GLU A 164 10.74 6.57 29.02
C GLU A 164 9.64 5.76 29.74
N ARG A 165 8.56 5.36 29.04
CA ARG A 165 7.39 4.70 29.67
C ARG A 165 7.07 3.29 29.16
N GLY A 166 8.00 2.63 28.47
CA GLY A 166 7.74 1.29 27.89
C GLY A 166 6.54 1.28 26.93
N THR A 167 6.16 2.45 26.41
CA THR A 167 4.99 2.63 25.55
C THR A 167 5.37 2.29 24.12
N ARG A 168 4.46 1.61 23.40
CA ARG A 168 4.68 1.27 21.99
C ARG A 168 4.88 2.54 21.14
N PRO A 169 5.72 2.48 20.10
CA PRO A 169 6.04 3.65 19.28
C PRO A 169 4.80 4.19 18.57
N SER A 170 4.57 5.49 18.68
CA SER A 170 3.45 6.17 18.01
C SER A 170 3.60 6.30 16.49
N ASN A 171 4.79 6.06 15.94
CA ASN A 171 5.06 6.25 14.51
C ASN A 171 5.95 5.15 13.95
N TYR A 172 5.65 4.72 12.74
CA TYR A 172 6.41 3.71 12.00
C TYR A 172 6.83 4.27 10.65
N ARG A 173 8.13 4.33 10.38
CA ARG A 173 8.71 5.00 9.23
C ARG A 173 9.25 4.00 8.22
N PHE A 174 9.04 4.32 6.94
CA PHE A 174 9.46 3.53 5.79
C PHE A 174 10.26 4.41 4.83
N VAL A 175 11.51 4.04 4.61
CA VAL A 175 12.48 4.82 3.84
C VAL A 175 13.01 3.99 2.69
N ILE A 176 13.00 4.52 1.47
CA ILE A 176 13.61 3.86 0.32
C ILE A 176 15.14 3.98 0.45
N LYS A 177 15.85 2.85 0.45
CA LYS A 177 17.30 2.80 0.26
C LYS A 177 17.60 2.46 -1.20
N ASN A 178 18.37 3.34 -1.84
CA ASN A 178 18.99 3.04 -3.11
C ASN A 178 20.26 2.22 -2.86
N THR A 179 20.40 1.11 -3.58
CA THR A 179 21.51 0.16 -3.41
C THR A 179 22.76 0.54 -4.19
N GLU A 180 22.68 1.40 -5.21
CA GLU A 180 23.81 1.63 -6.11
C GLU A 180 24.60 2.92 -5.86
N ASN A 181 24.07 3.87 -5.09
CA ASN A 181 24.81 5.08 -4.74
C ASN A 181 24.46 5.54 -3.33
N THR A 182 25.53 5.80 -2.56
CA THR A 182 25.67 6.89 -1.58
C THR A 182 26.29 6.41 -0.26
N THR A 183 27.63 6.38 -0.23
CA THR A 183 28.40 6.73 0.97
C THR A 183 28.10 8.20 1.28
N GLY A 184 27.03 8.47 2.02
CA GLY A 184 26.64 9.85 2.31
C GLY A 184 25.24 9.96 2.89
N SER A 185 25.14 10.81 3.89
CA SER A 185 23.92 11.25 4.56
C SER A 185 23.01 12.08 3.62
N GLU A 186 22.68 11.60 2.42
CA GLU A 186 21.57 12.17 1.68
C GLU A 186 20.27 11.67 2.32
N GLU A 187 19.65 12.58 3.08
CA GLU A 187 18.35 12.38 3.67
C GLU A 187 17.36 11.90 2.60
N CYS A 188 16.82 10.69 2.76
CA CYS A 188 15.91 10.12 1.77
C CYS A 188 14.77 11.10 1.44
N ARG A 189 14.68 11.48 0.15
CA ARG A 189 13.79 12.52 -0.36
C ARG A 189 12.32 12.22 -0.05
N MET A 190 11.93 10.95 -0.20
CA MET A 190 10.55 10.50 -0.07
C MET A 190 10.46 9.36 0.94
N LEU A 191 9.53 9.47 1.88
CA LEU A 191 9.29 8.44 2.88
C LEU A 191 7.80 8.28 3.14
N MET A 192 7.42 7.11 3.64
CA MET A 192 6.07 6.84 4.12
C MET A 192 6.10 6.66 5.64
N GLN A 193 5.03 7.06 6.32
CA GLN A 193 4.93 6.92 7.77
C GLN A 193 3.51 6.54 8.17
N TRP A 194 3.36 5.47 8.94
CA TRP A 194 2.12 5.18 9.66
C TRP A 194 2.17 5.88 11.00
N GLU A 195 1.18 6.73 11.28
CA GLU A 195 1.05 7.50 12.52
C GLU A 195 -0.12 6.98 13.32
N LYS A 196 0.13 6.58 14.56
CA LYS A 196 -0.89 6.18 15.53
C LYS A 196 -1.71 7.40 15.94
N ARG A 197 -3.03 7.26 15.92
CA ARG A 197 -4.00 8.31 16.27
C ARG A 197 -5.17 7.71 17.05
N PRO A 198 -5.73 8.45 18.02
CA PRO A 198 -6.98 8.04 18.66
C PRO A 198 -8.12 8.03 17.63
N LEU A 199 -9.08 7.12 17.78
CA LEU A 199 -10.29 7.15 16.97
C LEU A 199 -11.10 8.43 17.27
N PRO A 200 -11.67 9.09 16.25
CA PRO A 200 -12.36 10.38 16.40
C PRO A 200 -13.63 10.34 17.29
N ASN A 201 -14.14 9.16 17.64
CA ASN A 201 -15.37 8.96 18.41
C ASN A 201 -15.16 8.25 19.77
N SER A 202 -13.92 8.10 20.26
CA SER A 202 -13.72 7.56 21.60
C SER A 202 -14.05 8.65 22.63
N ASN A 203 -15.30 8.68 23.09
CA ASN A 203 -15.71 9.50 24.23
C ASN A 203 -15.04 8.98 25.51
N GLY A 204 -13.79 9.36 25.76
CA GLY A 204 -13.14 9.38 27.08
C GLY A 204 -13.06 8.09 27.90
N GLU A 205 -13.65 6.98 27.49
CA GLU A 205 -13.53 5.70 28.18
C GLU A 205 -12.29 4.97 27.67
N GLN A 206 -11.38 4.74 28.60
CA GLN A 206 -10.12 4.03 28.44
C GLN A 206 -10.38 2.56 28.08
N ASP A 207 -10.82 2.28 26.86
CA ASP A 207 -10.64 0.97 26.26
C ASP A 207 -9.46 1.04 25.30
N GLY A 208 -8.31 0.52 25.76
CA GLY A 208 -7.00 0.69 25.15
C GLY A 208 -6.80 -0.04 23.80
N ASP A 209 -7.86 -0.37 23.07
CA ASP A 209 -7.83 -1.12 21.81
C ASP A 209 -8.37 -0.30 20.61
N ALA A 210 -8.84 0.94 20.82
CA ALA A 210 -9.39 1.80 19.76
C ALA A 210 -8.34 2.71 19.12
N ASP A 211 -7.25 2.12 18.62
CA ASP A 211 -6.20 2.84 17.91
C ASP A 211 -6.39 2.75 16.39
N GLN A 212 -6.26 3.90 15.72
CA GLN A 212 -6.22 3.98 14.25
C GLN A 212 -4.82 4.42 13.81
N PHE A 213 -4.32 3.81 12.74
CA PHE A 213 -3.14 4.30 12.05
C PHE A 213 -3.53 5.10 10.82
N VAL A 214 -2.79 6.18 10.56
CA VAL A 214 -2.93 6.99 9.35
C VAL A 214 -1.63 6.99 8.58
N LEU A 215 -1.67 6.56 7.32
CA LEU A 215 -0.51 6.56 6.44
C LEU A 215 -0.38 7.92 5.77
N VAL A 216 0.82 8.46 5.85
CA VAL A 216 1.22 9.71 5.19
C VAL A 216 2.42 9.48 4.28
N ALA A 217 2.36 10.06 3.09
CA ALA A 217 3.50 10.19 2.18
C ALA A 217 4.15 11.56 2.41
N ILE A 218 5.46 11.57 2.63
CA ILE A 218 6.25 12.77 2.98
C ILE A 218 7.31 13.00 1.91
N ASP A 219 7.27 14.18 1.30
CA ASP A 219 8.29 14.68 0.37
C ASP A 219 9.03 15.80 1.08
N ARG A 220 10.28 15.51 1.45
CA ARG A 220 11.14 16.43 2.20
C ARG A 220 11.54 17.63 1.35
N LYS A 221 11.78 17.42 0.04
CA LYS A 221 12.18 18.48 -0.90
C LYS A 221 11.03 19.46 -1.11
N ALA A 222 9.81 18.96 -1.28
CA ALA A 222 8.62 19.80 -1.43
C ALA A 222 8.04 20.30 -0.09
N ARG A 223 8.55 19.83 1.06
CA ARG A 223 8.01 20.08 2.41
C ARG A 223 6.52 19.73 2.51
N ARG A 224 6.12 18.63 1.88
CA ARG A 224 4.72 18.18 1.79
C ARG A 224 4.51 16.89 2.55
N LYS A 225 3.38 16.81 3.27
CA LYS A 225 2.89 15.64 3.97
C LYS A 225 1.45 15.39 3.56
N SER A 226 1.16 14.21 3.00
CA SER A 226 -0.14 13.90 2.41
C SER A 226 -0.70 12.60 2.98
N ARG A 227 -1.91 12.64 3.55
CA ARG A 227 -2.63 11.45 3.99
C ARG A 227 -3.07 10.63 2.78
N ILE A 228 -2.79 9.32 2.81
CA ILE A 228 -3.13 8.39 1.72
C ILE A 228 -3.98 7.21 2.16
N ALA A 229 -3.88 6.79 3.43
CA ALA A 229 -4.67 5.68 3.95
C ALA A 229 -4.92 5.79 5.46
N SER A 230 -5.85 4.98 5.95
CA SER A 230 -6.02 4.65 7.36
C SER A 230 -6.14 3.15 7.55
N MET A 231 -5.75 2.67 8.72
CA MET A 231 -5.81 1.27 9.10
C MET A 231 -6.29 1.13 10.54
N THR A 232 -7.16 0.16 10.78
CA THR A 232 -7.54 -0.33 12.10
C THR A 232 -7.27 -1.83 12.16
N ARG A 233 -7.59 -2.44 13.31
CA ARG A 233 -7.49 -3.88 13.50
C ARG A 233 -8.35 -4.69 12.52
N ASP A 234 -9.40 -4.09 11.96
CA ASP A 234 -10.40 -4.77 11.12
C ASP A 234 -10.22 -4.52 9.63
N GLY A 235 -9.45 -3.49 9.24
CA GLY A 235 -9.39 -3.11 7.83
C GLY A 235 -8.47 -1.94 7.50
N VAL A 236 -8.33 -1.70 6.21
CA VAL A 236 -7.56 -0.60 5.62
C VAL A 236 -8.46 0.17 4.66
N GLU A 237 -8.44 1.49 4.72
CA GLU A 237 -9.08 2.36 3.73
C GLU A 237 -8.03 3.23 3.06
N ILE A 238 -7.96 3.15 1.73
CA ILE A 238 -7.07 3.95 0.89
C ILE A 238 -7.92 5.03 0.24
N THR A 239 -7.50 6.29 0.32
CA THR A 239 -8.22 7.42 -0.28
C THR A 239 -7.24 8.50 -0.72
N VAL A 240 -7.13 8.68 -2.03
CA VAL A 240 -6.34 9.76 -2.65
C VAL A 240 -7.25 10.58 -3.55
N ARG A 241 -7.49 11.84 -3.18
CA ARG A 241 -8.44 12.75 -3.88
C ARG A 241 -7.78 13.91 -4.60
N LYS A 242 -6.57 14.29 -4.18
CA LYS A 242 -5.86 15.47 -4.69
C LYS A 242 -4.88 15.03 -5.77
N SER A 243 -4.93 15.67 -6.94
CA SER A 243 -3.97 15.43 -8.04
C SER A 243 -2.52 15.61 -7.58
N SER A 244 -2.24 16.61 -6.74
CA SER A 244 -0.91 16.83 -6.18
C SER A 244 -0.38 15.67 -5.33
N VAL A 245 -1.28 14.88 -4.73
CA VAL A 245 -0.90 13.67 -3.98
C VAL A 245 -0.67 12.51 -4.95
N LEU A 246 -1.44 12.43 -6.04
CA LEU A 246 -1.16 11.45 -7.10
C LEU A 246 0.19 11.68 -7.75
N GLU A 247 0.54 12.92 -8.11
CA GLU A 247 1.87 13.24 -8.67
C GLU A 247 3.00 12.84 -7.71
N HIS A 248 2.81 13.07 -6.40
CA HIS A 248 3.75 12.63 -5.38
C HIS A 248 3.89 11.09 -5.39
N LEU A 249 2.78 10.36 -5.43
CA LEU A 249 2.81 8.90 -5.45
C LEU A 249 3.44 8.35 -6.74
N ARG A 250 3.27 9.03 -7.87
CA ARG A 250 3.96 8.69 -9.13
C ARG A 250 5.47 8.82 -8.99
N LEU A 251 5.95 9.93 -8.43
CA LEU A 251 7.38 10.09 -8.15
C LEU A 251 7.89 9.00 -7.20
N CYS A 252 7.09 8.63 -6.18
CA CYS A 252 7.44 7.56 -5.27
C CYS A 252 7.55 6.21 -5.99
N LEU A 253 6.60 5.86 -6.88
CA LEU A 253 6.67 4.66 -7.72
C LEU A 253 7.94 4.64 -8.57
N LEU A 254 8.29 5.76 -9.23
CA LEU A 254 9.52 5.83 -10.02
C LEU A 254 10.78 5.62 -9.17
N LEU A 255 10.81 6.13 -7.94
CA LEU A 255 11.93 5.91 -7.00
C LEU A 255 12.03 4.46 -6.52
N THR A 256 11.00 3.64 -6.67
CA THR A 256 11.08 2.21 -6.36
C THR A 256 11.89 1.41 -7.38
N ASP A 257 12.20 2.02 -8.52
CA ASP A 257 12.90 1.38 -9.65
C ASP A 257 12.21 0.06 -10.03
N PRO A 258 10.99 0.15 -10.61
CA PRO A 258 10.18 -1.02 -10.91
C PRO A 258 10.86 -1.92 -11.95
N VAL A 259 10.76 -3.23 -11.77
CA VAL A 259 11.41 -4.24 -12.63
C VAL A 259 10.79 -4.30 -14.02
N ALA A 260 9.49 -4.02 -14.13
CA ALA A 260 8.78 -3.90 -15.39
C ALA A 260 8.70 -2.43 -15.83
N ASP A 261 8.78 -2.19 -17.13
CA ASP A 261 8.66 -0.84 -17.67
C ASP A 261 7.23 -0.33 -17.47
N SER A 262 7.06 0.58 -16.51
CA SER A 262 5.75 1.10 -16.11
C SER A 262 5.15 2.07 -17.12
N GLY A 263 5.86 2.39 -18.22
CA GLY A 263 5.47 3.35 -19.26
C GLY A 263 4.37 2.92 -20.24
N GLY A 264 3.69 1.79 -20.01
CA GLY A 264 2.61 1.30 -20.88
C GLY A 264 1.26 2.05 -20.75
N GLU A 265 0.32 1.74 -21.66
CA GLU A 265 -0.99 2.41 -21.82
C GLU A 265 -1.87 2.47 -20.55
N ASP A 266 -1.66 1.62 -19.53
CA ASP A 266 -2.39 1.65 -18.24
C ASP A 266 -1.51 2.05 -17.04
N PHE A 267 -0.75 3.14 -17.18
CA PHE A 267 0.04 3.70 -16.08
C PHE A 267 -0.81 3.98 -14.82
N TYR A 268 -2.08 4.38 -14.98
CA TYR A 268 -2.94 4.66 -13.83
C TYR A 268 -3.35 3.38 -13.08
N GLY A 269 -3.71 2.30 -13.78
CA GLY A 269 -3.95 1.00 -13.17
C GLY A 269 -2.70 0.43 -12.50
N ASN A 270 -1.53 0.62 -13.11
CA ASN A 270 -0.24 0.24 -12.52
C ASN A 270 0.03 1.01 -11.21
N LEU A 271 -0.18 2.33 -11.19
CA LEU A 271 -0.04 3.15 -9.99
C LEU A 271 -1.02 2.72 -8.88
N GLU A 272 -2.27 2.40 -9.24
CA GLU A 272 -3.30 1.97 -8.29
C GLU A 272 -2.93 0.60 -7.67
N ASN A 273 -2.51 -0.37 -8.48
CA ASN A 273 -2.03 -1.68 -8.00
C ASN A 273 -0.81 -1.52 -7.09
N TRP A 274 0.19 -0.76 -7.53
CA TRP A 274 1.39 -0.47 -6.75
C TRP A 274 1.02 0.13 -5.39
N LEU A 275 0.13 1.11 -5.36
CA LEU A 275 -0.31 1.78 -4.15
C LEU A 275 -0.98 0.79 -3.20
N TYR A 276 -1.88 -0.05 -3.70
CA TYR A 276 -2.56 -1.07 -2.88
C TYR A 276 -1.57 -2.06 -2.29
N THR A 277 -0.70 -2.64 -3.11
CA THR A 277 0.34 -3.56 -2.64
C THR A 277 1.23 -2.92 -1.58
N HIS A 278 1.71 -1.70 -1.82
CA HIS A 278 2.61 -1.03 -0.88
C HIS A 278 1.89 -0.69 0.42
N VAL A 279 0.76 0.01 0.37
CA VAL A 279 0.03 0.40 1.59
C VAL A 279 -0.33 -0.82 2.45
N LEU A 280 -0.86 -1.88 1.83
CA LEU A 280 -1.26 -3.10 2.54
C LEU A 280 -0.05 -3.84 3.13
N THR A 281 1.06 -3.93 2.39
CA THR A 281 2.28 -4.60 2.88
C THR A 281 2.93 -3.82 4.02
N LEU A 282 3.08 -2.50 3.88
CA LEU A 282 3.60 -1.65 4.96
C LEU A 282 2.69 -1.70 6.19
N GLY A 283 1.37 -1.69 5.98
CA GLY A 283 0.38 -1.87 7.06
C GLY A 283 0.47 -3.22 7.74
N ALA A 284 0.69 -4.31 6.99
CA ALA A 284 0.88 -5.65 7.55
C ALA A 284 2.14 -5.74 8.43
N TRP A 285 3.22 -5.06 8.05
CA TRP A 285 4.40 -4.96 8.91
C TRP A 285 4.10 -4.20 10.21
N VAL A 286 3.39 -3.06 10.14
CA VAL A 286 2.95 -2.34 11.36
C VAL A 286 2.05 -3.21 12.23
N ALA A 287 1.10 -3.92 11.63
CA ALA A 287 0.23 -4.87 12.33
C ALA A 287 1.04 -5.98 13.04
N SER A 288 2.16 -6.42 12.46
CA SER A 288 3.10 -7.34 13.12
C SER A 288 3.74 -6.71 14.36
N MET A 289 4.22 -5.46 14.23
CA MET A 289 4.85 -4.73 15.35
C MET A 289 3.87 -4.43 16.48
N GLU A 290 2.60 -4.23 16.15
CA GLU A 290 1.51 -4.01 17.10
C GLU A 290 0.86 -5.30 17.61
N GLY A 291 1.36 -6.48 17.22
CA GLY A 291 0.84 -7.77 17.70
C GLY A 291 -0.58 -8.07 17.23
N TRP A 292 -1.02 -7.48 16.11
CA TRP A 292 -2.34 -7.72 15.51
C TRP A 292 -2.41 -9.01 14.67
N LEU A 293 -1.25 -9.60 14.39
CA LEU A 293 -1.11 -10.89 13.71
C LEU A 293 -1.26 -12.03 14.72
N SER A 294 -1.96 -13.10 14.33
CA SER A 294 -2.07 -14.32 15.14
C SER A 294 -0.76 -15.13 15.05
N LEU A 295 0.26 -14.70 15.79
CA LEU A 295 1.55 -15.39 15.88
C LEU A 295 1.48 -16.74 16.61
#